data_AF-I0HPV5-F1
#
_entry.id   AF-I0HPV5-F1
#
_cell.length_a   1.000
_cell.length_b   1.000
_cell.length_c   1.000
_cell.angle_alpha   90.00
_cell.angle_beta   90.00
_cell.angle_gamma   90.00
#
_symmetry.space_group_name_H-M   'P 1'
#
loop_
_entity.id
_entity.type
_entity.pdbx_description
1 polymer ?
#
loop_
_entity_poly.entity_id
_entity_poly.type
_entity_poly.pdbx_seq_one_letter_code
_entity_poly.pdbx_strand_id
1 'polypeptide(L)'
;MTMTTVPAGAQAETLEALRRRALDLCAARRHDSALLTLRSAIGLQPDSPVLLADLAGILLHAGQPAKAAEAARQALALDPARDMAAYMLALALPAGTEARSLLLELTQGTRARRFAADYPQLASHAQQALAEMPPPSTFTFAPAPAQAAAASTRFSGIGAAKYELSHLNQAANQDVGGPIQDDEALLLYALVRVMRVRRVLEVGGLDGYSARNFLTALGDETAAEVVTIDLNPVPRLAPNHRVLTGDCARIQPEQLGGDPFELVFFDAHVVLPQIALLDRLEAAGLLRPDTVVALHDTNLHPRKTVAAGYPITENGQLEGWVHQDAERKMVNVLHSRGWNSLSLHMPLARGDARLPVRHGLTLMQRFRPLAT
;
A
#
# COMPACT_ATOMS: atom_id res chain seq x y z
N MET A 1 -15.95 31.09 -52.37
CA MET A 1 -16.88 31.34 -51.25
C MET A 1 -17.51 30.00 -50.92
N THR A 2 -17.33 29.37 -49.76
CA THR A 2 -17.11 29.86 -48.39
C THR A 2 -16.36 28.80 -47.59
N MET A 3 -15.24 29.16 -46.95
CA MET A 3 -14.69 28.37 -45.85
C MET A 3 -15.60 28.54 -44.64
N THR A 4 -16.14 27.43 -44.15
CA THR A 4 -16.91 27.36 -42.91
C THR A 4 -15.96 27.55 -41.74
N THR A 5 -16.01 28.72 -41.12
CA THR A 5 -15.35 29.04 -39.86
C THR A 5 -15.99 28.23 -38.72
N VAL A 6 -15.19 27.39 -38.04
CA VAL A 6 -15.54 26.80 -36.74
C VAL A 6 -15.62 27.94 -35.72
N PRO A 7 -16.67 28.04 -34.89
CA PRO A 7 -16.78 29.14 -33.94
C PRO A 7 -15.76 28.97 -32.81
N ALA A 8 -14.89 29.98 -32.66
CA ALA A 8 -14.06 30.20 -31.50
C ALA A 8 -14.95 30.67 -30.33
N GLY A 9 -14.95 29.92 -29.22
CA GLY A 9 -15.73 30.33 -28.05
C GLY A 9 -15.93 29.28 -26.95
N ALA A 10 -14.91 28.49 -26.61
CA ALA A 10 -14.86 27.88 -25.28
C ALA A 10 -13.73 28.59 -24.53
N GLN A 11 -14.06 29.57 -23.67
CA GLN A 11 -13.08 30.08 -22.72
C GLN A 11 -12.60 28.87 -21.90
N ALA A 12 -11.30 28.59 -21.94
CA ALA A 12 -10.71 27.60 -21.05
C ALA A 12 -11.06 28.02 -19.62
N GLU A 13 -11.87 27.22 -18.92
CA GLU A 13 -12.20 27.50 -17.53
C GLU A 13 -10.90 27.55 -16.72
N THR A 14 -10.73 28.61 -15.93
CA THR A 14 -9.53 28.77 -15.10
C THR A 14 -9.52 27.71 -14.00
N LEU A 15 -8.33 27.38 -13.49
CA LEU A 15 -8.18 26.43 -12.39
C LEU A 15 -9.09 26.77 -11.20
N GLU A 16 -9.15 28.05 -10.81
CA GLU A 16 -9.98 28.52 -9.70
C GLU A 16 -11.48 28.38 -10.01
N ALA A 17 -11.90 28.62 -11.26
CA ALA A 17 -13.30 28.44 -11.67
C ALA A 17 -13.71 26.96 -11.61
N LEU A 18 -12.86 26.05 -12.09
CA LEU A 18 -13.08 24.61 -12.01
C LEU A 18 -13.15 24.14 -10.56
N ARG A 19 -12.20 24.59 -9.72
CA ARG A 19 -12.16 24.29 -8.29
C ARG A 19 -13.43 24.76 -7.58
N ARG A 20 -13.84 26.02 -7.77
CA ARG A 20 -15.06 26.57 -7.16
C ARG A 20 -16.30 25.78 -7.60
N ARG A 21 -16.44 25.53 -8.90
CA ARG A 21 -17.56 24.76 -9.45
C ARG A 21 -17.64 23.35 -8.88
N ALA A 22 -16.50 22.67 -8.70
CA ALA A 22 -16.46 21.35 -8.08
C ALA A 22 -16.98 21.39 -6.63
N LEU A 23 -16.60 22.39 -5.84
CA LEU A 23 -17.08 22.58 -4.48
C LEU A 23 -18.59 22.89 -4.44
N ASP A 24 -19.10 23.73 -5.35
CA ASP A 24 -20.52 24.04 -5.46
C ASP A 24 -21.36 22.80 -5.85
N LEU A 25 -20.85 21.99 -6.78
CA LEU A 25 -21.46 20.71 -7.14
C LEU A 25 -21.49 19.73 -5.97
N CYS A 26 -20.43 19.70 -5.16
CA CYS A 26 -20.38 18.87 -3.96
C CYS A 26 -21.40 19.34 -2.92
N ALA A 27 -21.52 20.65 -2.68
CA ALA A 27 -22.53 21.23 -1.80
C ALA A 27 -23.96 20.92 -2.26
N ALA A 28 -24.19 20.86 -3.59
CA ALA A 28 -25.44 20.43 -4.20
C ALA A 28 -25.68 18.91 -4.19
N ARG A 29 -24.83 18.12 -3.50
CA ARG A 29 -24.85 16.65 -3.48
C ARG A 29 -24.70 15.96 -4.84
N ARG A 30 -24.14 16.66 -5.83
CA ARG A 30 -23.85 16.13 -7.18
C ARG A 30 -22.43 15.58 -7.24
N HIS A 31 -22.16 14.57 -6.42
CA HIS A 31 -20.80 14.10 -6.14
C HIS A 31 -20.03 13.62 -7.38
N ASP A 32 -20.68 12.90 -8.31
CA ASP A 32 -20.01 12.45 -9.54
C ASP A 32 -19.60 13.61 -10.45
N SER A 33 -20.47 14.62 -10.57
CA SER A 33 -20.16 15.84 -11.33
C SER A 33 -19.05 16.63 -10.64
N ALA A 34 -19.07 16.71 -9.31
CA ALA A 34 -18.04 17.38 -8.52
C ALA A 34 -16.66 16.72 -8.70
N LEU A 35 -16.59 15.39 -8.65
CA LEU A 35 -15.36 14.63 -8.87
C LEU A 35 -14.84 14.80 -10.30
N LEU A 36 -15.71 14.79 -11.31
CA LEU A 36 -15.33 15.01 -12.70
C LEU A 36 -14.75 16.42 -12.91
N THR A 37 -15.42 17.44 -12.37
CA THR A 37 -14.96 18.84 -12.45
C THR A 37 -13.64 19.04 -11.71
N LEU A 38 -13.50 18.46 -10.51
CA LEU A 38 -12.25 18.58 -9.75
C LEU A 38 -11.08 17.83 -10.42
N ARG A 39 -11.32 16.69 -11.05
CA ARG A 39 -10.29 16.00 -11.84
C ARG A 39 -9.80 16.83 -13.02
N SER A 40 -10.67 17.64 -13.60
CA SER A 40 -10.27 18.60 -14.64
C SER A 40 -9.35 19.68 -14.07
N ALA A 41 -9.64 20.18 -12.86
CA ALA A 41 -8.75 21.10 -12.14
C ALA A 41 -7.39 20.46 -11.82
N ILE A 42 -7.38 19.22 -11.32
CA ILE A 42 -6.15 18.45 -11.04
C ILE A 42 -5.36 18.21 -12.33
N GLY A 43 -6.02 17.97 -13.47
CA GLY A 43 -5.35 17.85 -14.76
C GLY A 43 -4.56 19.10 -15.17
N LEU A 44 -4.96 20.28 -14.70
CA LEU A 44 -4.22 21.54 -14.92
C LEU A 44 -3.08 21.71 -13.92
N GLN A 45 -3.21 21.20 -12.69
CA GLN A 45 -2.17 21.24 -11.66
C GLN A 45 -2.15 19.94 -10.84
N PRO A 46 -1.45 18.90 -11.31
CA PRO A 46 -1.50 17.55 -10.73
C PRO A 46 -0.99 17.48 -9.28
N ASP A 47 0.02 18.29 -8.96
CA ASP A 47 0.70 18.28 -7.66
C ASP A 47 0.22 19.41 -6.74
N SER A 48 -1.07 19.77 -6.83
CA SER A 48 -1.65 20.77 -5.94
C SER A 48 -2.16 20.14 -4.65
N PRO A 49 -1.51 20.34 -3.49
CA PRO A 49 -1.99 19.80 -2.21
C PRO A 49 -3.37 20.34 -1.84
N VAL A 50 -3.74 21.53 -2.34
CA VAL A 50 -5.08 22.11 -2.14
C VAL A 50 -6.14 21.31 -2.90
N LEU A 51 -5.90 21.01 -4.18
CA LEU A 51 -6.87 20.24 -4.99
C LEU A 51 -6.98 18.78 -4.53
N LEU A 52 -5.90 18.20 -4.04
CA LEU A 52 -5.91 16.85 -3.46
C LEU A 52 -6.66 16.81 -2.12
N ALA A 53 -6.56 17.86 -1.30
CA ALA A 53 -7.38 18.00 -0.09
C ALA A 53 -8.87 18.20 -0.43
N ASP A 54 -9.19 19.00 -1.45
CA ASP A 54 -10.56 19.14 -1.94
C ASP A 54 -11.09 17.81 -2.49
N LEU A 55 -10.24 17.02 -3.15
CA LEU A 55 -10.60 15.70 -3.67
C LEU A 55 -10.96 14.75 -2.53
N ALA A 56 -10.17 14.74 -1.46
CA ALA A 56 -10.48 13.98 -0.26
C ALA A 56 -11.84 14.37 0.33
N GLY A 57 -12.12 15.69 0.43
CA GLY A 57 -13.41 16.18 0.92
C GLY A 57 -14.60 15.75 0.07
N ILE A 58 -14.49 15.87 -1.26
CA ILE A 58 -15.56 15.44 -2.18
C ILE A 58 -15.76 13.92 -2.11
N LEU A 59 -14.67 13.14 -2.01
CA LEU A 59 -14.75 11.68 -1.88
C LEU A 59 -15.42 11.24 -0.58
N LEU A 60 -15.20 11.96 0.53
CA LEU A 60 -15.93 11.71 1.78
C LEU A 60 -17.42 11.94 1.62
N HIS A 61 -17.81 13.07 1.02
CA HIS A 61 -19.22 13.35 0.73
C HIS A 61 -19.84 12.34 -0.26
N ALA A 62 -19.04 11.77 -1.15
CA ALA A 62 -19.43 10.70 -2.07
C ALA A 62 -19.50 9.31 -1.42
N GLY A 63 -19.22 9.17 -0.12
CA GLY A 63 -19.21 7.89 0.58
C GLY A 63 -18.05 6.98 0.19
N GLN A 64 -16.91 7.54 -0.25
CA GLN A 64 -15.71 6.82 -0.68
C GLN A 64 -14.52 7.08 0.27
N PRO A 65 -14.59 6.69 1.56
CA PRO A 65 -13.59 7.02 2.57
C PRO A 65 -12.19 6.48 2.25
N ALA A 66 -12.07 5.27 1.70
CA ALA A 66 -10.76 4.69 1.34
C ALA A 66 -9.99 5.56 0.33
N LYS A 67 -10.68 6.03 -0.74
CA LYS A 67 -10.07 6.92 -1.74
C LYS A 67 -9.83 8.32 -1.19
N ALA A 68 -10.69 8.78 -0.26
CA ALA A 68 -10.47 10.05 0.41
C ALA A 68 -9.19 10.03 1.26
N ALA A 69 -8.94 8.92 1.97
CA ALA A 69 -7.72 8.73 2.74
C ALA A 69 -6.47 8.76 1.85
N GLU A 70 -6.53 8.11 0.67
CA GLU A 70 -5.44 8.15 -0.31
C GLU A 70 -5.15 9.58 -0.81
N ALA A 71 -6.18 10.31 -1.26
CA ALA A 71 -6.03 11.69 -1.73
C ALA A 71 -5.52 12.63 -0.62
N ALA A 72 -5.98 12.45 0.62
CA ALA A 72 -5.53 13.24 1.76
C ALA A 72 -4.06 12.93 2.13
N ARG A 73 -3.63 11.66 2.04
CA ARG A 73 -2.22 11.29 2.24
C ARG A 73 -1.33 11.88 1.15
N GLN A 74 -1.76 11.87 -0.11
CA GLN A 74 -1.03 12.52 -1.20
C GLN A 74 -0.89 14.04 -0.95
N ALA A 75 -1.96 14.71 -0.52
CA ALA A 75 -1.90 16.13 -0.15
C ALA A 75 -0.91 16.42 0.99
N LEU A 76 -0.88 15.56 2.02
CA LEU A 76 0.06 15.68 3.15
C LEU A 76 1.50 15.32 2.78
N ALA A 77 1.72 14.45 1.80
CA ALA A 77 3.05 14.15 1.29
C ALA A 77 3.65 15.37 0.57
N LEU A 78 2.83 16.10 -0.19
CA LEU A 78 3.24 17.34 -0.88
C LEU A 78 3.37 18.54 0.06
N ASP A 79 2.46 18.66 1.03
CA ASP A 79 2.50 19.69 2.06
C ASP A 79 2.07 19.12 3.42
N PRO A 80 3.05 18.73 4.26
CA PRO A 80 2.76 18.24 5.58
C PRO A 80 2.00 19.24 6.44
N ALA A 81 2.10 20.55 6.21
CA ALA A 81 1.40 21.57 7.00
C ALA A 81 -0.06 21.79 6.55
N ARG A 82 -0.56 21.03 5.58
CA ARG A 82 -1.93 21.15 5.05
C ARG A 82 -2.97 20.61 6.03
N ASP A 83 -3.40 21.44 6.97
CA ASP A 83 -4.31 20.99 8.04
C ASP A 83 -5.67 20.50 7.53
N MET A 84 -6.18 21.05 6.43
CA MET A 84 -7.39 20.53 5.78
C MET A 84 -7.21 19.08 5.33
N ALA A 85 -6.04 18.71 4.79
CA ALA A 85 -5.78 17.33 4.39
C ALA A 85 -5.66 16.40 5.61
N ALA A 86 -5.03 16.85 6.70
CA ALA A 86 -4.99 16.11 7.96
C ALA A 86 -6.39 15.88 8.54
N TYR A 87 -7.28 16.88 8.46
CA TYR A 87 -8.66 16.77 8.88
C TYR A 87 -9.46 15.80 7.99
N MET A 88 -9.33 15.90 6.66
CA MET A 88 -9.98 14.96 5.75
C MET A 88 -9.48 13.53 5.94
N LEU A 89 -8.18 13.32 6.18
CA LEU A 89 -7.63 12.00 6.49
C LEU A 89 -8.22 11.46 7.80
N ALA A 90 -8.30 12.28 8.85
CA ALA A 90 -8.87 11.87 10.13
C ALA A 90 -10.34 11.40 10.01
N LEU A 91 -11.14 12.07 9.17
CA LEU A 91 -12.53 11.68 8.89
C LEU A 91 -12.66 10.47 7.95
N ALA A 92 -11.68 10.26 7.08
CA ALA A 92 -11.68 9.16 6.11
C ALA A 92 -11.24 7.82 6.72
N LEU A 93 -10.48 7.87 7.81
CA LEU A 93 -9.99 6.67 8.48
C LEU A 93 -11.05 6.03 9.39
N PRO A 94 -11.00 4.71 9.58
CA PRO A 94 -11.80 4.06 10.60
C PRO A 94 -11.41 4.59 12.00
N ALA A 95 -12.34 4.51 12.94
CA ALA A 95 -12.06 4.86 14.32
C ALA A 95 -10.91 4.00 14.87
N GLY A 96 -9.77 4.63 15.14
CA GLY A 96 -8.54 3.94 15.52
C GLY A 96 -7.41 4.90 15.86
N THR A 97 -6.22 4.35 16.07
CA THR A 97 -5.05 5.10 16.57
C THR A 97 -4.64 6.24 15.62
N GLU A 98 -4.61 5.99 14.31
CA GLU A 98 -4.19 6.99 13.31
C GLU A 98 -5.17 8.17 13.25
N ALA A 99 -6.48 7.90 13.13
CA ALA A 99 -7.53 8.92 13.16
C ALA A 99 -7.51 9.73 14.46
N ARG A 100 -7.36 9.05 15.61
CA ARG A 100 -7.28 9.70 16.92
C ARG A 100 -6.04 10.59 17.04
N SER A 101 -4.89 10.13 16.55
CA SER A 101 -3.65 10.90 16.57
C SER A 101 -3.76 12.19 15.75
N LEU A 102 -4.35 12.12 14.55
CA LEU A 102 -4.59 13.29 13.72
C LEU A 102 -5.56 14.28 14.38
N LEU A 103 -6.66 13.79 14.97
CA LEU A 103 -7.60 14.64 15.69
C LEU A 103 -6.96 15.29 16.94
N LEU A 104 -6.08 14.58 17.65
CA LEU A 104 -5.30 15.16 18.75
C LEU A 104 -4.37 16.26 18.26
N GLU A 105 -3.63 16.06 17.17
CA GLU A 105 -2.76 17.11 16.61
C GLU A 105 -3.55 18.35 16.17
N LEU A 106 -4.73 18.15 15.58
CA LEU A 106 -5.61 19.22 15.10
C LEU A 106 -6.33 19.99 16.22
N THR A 107 -6.47 19.40 17.41
CA THR A 107 -7.25 20.00 18.50
C THR A 107 -6.41 20.40 19.71
N GLN A 108 -5.29 19.73 19.94
CA GLN A 108 -4.44 19.88 21.13
C GLN A 108 -2.95 19.94 20.81
N GLY A 109 -2.51 19.49 19.63
CA GLY A 109 -1.11 19.43 19.24
C GLY A 109 -0.59 20.66 18.50
N THR A 110 0.44 20.45 17.69
CA THR A 110 1.19 21.53 17.05
C THR A 110 0.39 22.29 15.99
N ARG A 111 -0.62 21.63 15.39
CA ARG A 111 -1.51 22.22 14.37
C ARG A 111 -2.66 23.01 14.98
N ALA A 112 -3.03 22.73 16.23
CA ALA A 112 -4.29 23.17 16.82
C ALA A 112 -4.54 24.68 16.74
N ARG A 113 -3.52 25.50 17.03
CA ARG A 113 -3.66 26.97 16.98
C ARG A 113 -3.97 27.48 15.58
N ARG A 114 -3.24 27.01 14.56
CA ARG A 114 -3.45 27.42 13.17
C ARG A 114 -4.77 26.87 12.65
N PHE A 115 -5.05 25.59 12.89
CA PHE A 115 -6.29 24.95 12.44
C PHE A 115 -7.54 25.60 13.03
N ALA A 116 -7.54 25.96 14.31
CA ALA A 116 -8.64 26.67 14.94
C ALA A 116 -8.80 28.12 14.45
N ALA A 117 -7.70 28.80 14.11
CA ALA A 117 -7.73 30.15 13.55
C ALA A 117 -8.31 30.15 12.12
N ASP A 118 -7.86 29.22 11.28
CA ASP A 118 -8.24 29.15 9.87
C ASP A 118 -9.62 28.50 9.67
N TYR A 119 -9.98 27.53 10.52
CA TYR A 119 -11.19 26.70 10.38
C TYR A 119 -11.92 26.48 11.72
N PRO A 120 -12.48 27.54 12.35
CA PRO A 120 -13.04 27.45 13.70
C PRO A 120 -14.17 26.40 13.83
N GLN A 121 -15.04 26.30 12.82
CA GLN A 121 -16.13 25.31 12.82
C GLN A 121 -15.60 23.87 12.70
N LEU A 122 -14.60 23.64 11.86
CA LEU A 122 -14.00 22.31 11.68
C LEU A 122 -13.17 21.90 12.91
N ALA A 123 -12.55 22.85 13.60
CA ALA A 123 -11.90 22.61 14.88
C ALA A 123 -12.91 22.14 15.94
N SER A 124 -14.09 22.75 16.03
CA SER A 124 -15.16 22.27 16.90
C SER A 124 -15.64 20.87 16.50
N HIS A 125 -15.82 20.60 15.21
CA HIS A 125 -16.16 19.25 14.74
C HIS A 125 -15.06 18.22 15.04
N ALA A 126 -13.78 18.58 14.92
CA ALA A 126 -12.67 17.71 15.25
C ALA A 126 -12.63 17.37 16.75
N GLN A 127 -12.92 18.35 17.61
CA GLN A 127 -13.05 18.14 19.06
C GLN A 127 -14.21 17.20 19.39
N GLN A 128 -15.37 17.40 18.74
CA GLN A 128 -16.53 16.53 18.91
C GLN A 128 -16.23 15.11 18.42
N ALA A 129 -15.66 14.95 17.22
CA ALA A 129 -15.27 13.65 16.68
C ALA A 129 -14.29 12.92 17.62
N LEU A 130 -13.30 13.63 18.19
CA LEU A 130 -12.36 13.06 19.15
C LEU A 130 -13.04 12.60 20.46
N ALA A 131 -14.06 13.34 20.91
CA ALA A 131 -14.83 13.01 22.12
C ALA A 131 -15.79 11.83 21.90
N GLU A 132 -16.36 11.72 20.70
CA GLU A 132 -17.26 10.63 20.30
C GLU A 132 -16.49 9.36 19.92
N MET A 133 -15.21 9.47 19.56
CA MET A 133 -14.39 8.30 19.29
C MET A 133 -14.32 7.41 20.54
N PRO A 134 -14.55 6.08 20.39
CA PRO A 134 -14.39 5.15 21.50
C PRO A 134 -12.99 5.35 22.08
N PRO A 135 -12.84 5.39 23.43
CA PRO A 135 -11.55 5.63 24.08
C PRO A 135 -10.51 4.76 23.39
N PRO A 136 -9.28 5.28 23.16
CA PRO A 136 -8.24 4.47 22.51
C PRO A 136 -8.27 3.16 23.23
N SER A 137 -8.46 2.04 22.52
CA SER A 137 -8.68 0.74 23.15
C SER A 137 -7.61 0.62 24.20
N THR A 138 -7.99 0.86 25.46
CA THR A 138 -7.13 0.57 26.57
C THR A 138 -7.17 -0.93 26.48
N PHE A 139 -6.13 -1.50 25.91
CA PHE A 139 -5.55 -2.65 26.53
C PHE A 139 -5.22 -2.20 27.97
N THR A 140 -6.25 -2.09 28.82
CA THR A 140 -6.14 -2.66 30.13
C THR A 140 -5.83 -4.11 29.83
N PHE A 141 -4.54 -4.44 29.92
CA PHE A 141 -4.22 -5.71 30.54
C PHE A 141 -5.09 -5.75 31.80
N ALA A 142 -6.20 -6.49 31.75
CA ALA A 142 -6.56 -7.21 32.95
C ALA A 142 -5.24 -7.87 33.38
N PRO A 143 -4.73 -7.63 34.60
CA PRO A 143 -3.66 -8.49 35.06
C PRO A 143 -4.19 -9.89 34.81
N ALA A 144 -3.40 -10.72 34.12
CA ALA A 144 -3.71 -12.14 34.01
C ALA A 144 -4.19 -12.57 35.40
N PRO A 145 -5.32 -13.29 35.54
CA PRO A 145 -5.76 -13.77 36.85
C PRO A 145 -4.53 -14.39 37.48
N ALA A 146 -4.11 -13.87 38.64
CA ALA A 146 -2.78 -14.07 39.20
C ALA A 146 -2.31 -15.49 38.90
N GLN A 147 -1.49 -15.66 37.85
CA GLN A 147 -0.80 -16.91 37.66
C GLN A 147 0.23 -16.86 38.76
N ALA A 148 -0.09 -17.59 39.82
CA ALA A 148 0.80 -17.92 40.89
C ALA A 148 2.19 -18.17 40.31
N ALA A 149 3.21 -17.74 41.05
CA ALA A 149 4.55 -18.25 40.87
C ALA A 149 4.50 -19.79 40.89
N ALA A 150 4.35 -20.40 39.73
CA ALA A 150 4.92 -21.70 39.44
C ALA A 150 6.36 -21.34 39.05
N ALA A 151 7.30 -21.38 39.99
CA ALA A 151 8.05 -22.59 40.24
C ALA A 151 8.39 -23.26 38.91
N SER A 152 9.69 -23.35 38.62
CA SER A 152 10.25 -24.26 37.63
C SER A 152 9.64 -25.64 37.82
N THR A 153 8.54 -25.88 37.12
CA THR A 153 7.88 -27.16 37.05
C THR A 153 7.93 -27.46 35.58
N ARG A 154 8.91 -28.31 35.23
CA ARG A 154 8.99 -28.96 33.93
C ARG A 154 7.62 -29.60 33.68
N PHE A 155 6.74 -28.93 32.93
CA PHE A 155 5.67 -29.61 32.24
C PHE A 155 6.33 -30.40 31.12
N SER A 156 6.53 -31.67 31.41
CA SER A 156 6.89 -32.69 30.45
C SER A 156 5.67 -32.90 29.53
N GLY A 157 5.73 -32.31 28.32
CA GLY A 157 4.71 -32.39 27.26
C GLY A 157 3.54 -31.43 27.49
N ILE A 158 3.35 -30.35 26.75
CA ILE A 158 3.10 -30.20 25.30
C ILE A 158 3.78 -28.90 24.82
N GLY A 159 4.48 -28.94 23.69
CA GLY A 159 5.53 -27.97 23.31
C GLY A 159 5.11 -26.50 23.15
N ALA A 160 6.04 -25.59 23.45
CA ALA A 160 5.95 -24.17 23.14
C ALA A 160 5.61 -23.95 21.66
N ALA A 161 4.72 -22.98 21.37
CA ALA A 161 4.40 -22.63 19.99
C ALA A 161 5.68 -22.29 19.22
N LYS A 162 5.97 -23.04 18.16
CA LYS A 162 7.23 -22.97 17.40
C LYS A 162 7.39 -21.67 16.60
N TYR A 163 6.30 -20.96 16.32
CA TYR A 163 6.27 -19.77 15.45
C TYR A 163 5.56 -18.60 16.17
N GLU A 164 6.14 -17.40 16.05
CA GLU A 164 5.56 -16.12 16.45
C GLU A 164 4.79 -15.58 15.23
N LEU A 165 3.47 -15.44 15.33
CA LEU A 165 2.60 -15.04 14.21
C LEU A 165 1.72 -13.81 14.53
N SER A 166 1.97 -13.09 15.62
CA SER A 166 1.16 -11.91 16.01
C SER A 166 1.29 -10.72 15.04
N HIS A 167 2.28 -10.78 14.16
CA HIS A 167 2.49 -9.83 13.08
C HIS A 167 1.46 -9.96 11.93
N LEU A 168 0.74 -11.09 11.85
CA LEU A 168 -0.43 -11.30 10.98
C LEU A 168 -1.68 -10.80 11.69
N ASN A 169 -2.03 -9.53 11.45
CA ASN A 169 -2.99 -8.81 12.28
C ASN A 169 -4.11 -8.11 11.50
N GLN A 170 -4.31 -8.47 10.23
CA GLN A 170 -5.41 -7.93 9.44
C GLN A 170 -6.75 -8.46 9.94
N ALA A 171 -7.82 -7.75 9.60
CA ALA A 171 -9.18 -8.21 9.87
C ALA A 171 -9.44 -9.55 9.16
N ALA A 172 -10.33 -10.37 9.73
CA ALA A 172 -10.62 -11.72 9.21
C ALA A 172 -11.10 -11.76 7.75
N ASN A 173 -11.67 -10.66 7.25
CA ASN A 173 -12.09 -10.57 5.85
C ASN A 173 -10.92 -10.28 4.89
N GLN A 174 -9.75 -9.85 5.37
CA GLN A 174 -8.54 -9.50 4.61
C GLN A 174 -8.84 -8.62 3.37
N ASP A 175 -9.83 -7.73 3.47
CA ASP A 175 -10.22 -6.81 2.40
C ASP A 175 -9.35 -5.54 2.47
N VAL A 176 -8.07 -5.72 2.17
CA VAL A 176 -7.06 -4.66 2.21
C VAL A 176 -6.70 -4.23 0.79
N GLY A 177 -6.66 -2.93 0.54
CA GLY A 177 -6.20 -2.36 -0.73
C GLY A 177 -4.88 -1.65 -0.51
N GLY A 178 -3.78 -2.26 -0.93
CA GLY A 178 -2.42 -1.75 -0.72
C GLY A 178 -1.46 -2.85 -0.29
N PRO A 179 -1.37 -3.17 1.01
CA PRO A 179 -0.44 -4.20 1.49
C PRO A 179 -0.88 -5.61 1.09
N ILE A 180 0.08 -6.53 1.03
CA ILE A 180 -0.18 -7.98 0.94
C ILE A 180 -1.16 -8.45 2.03
N GLN A 181 -1.94 -9.48 1.72
CA GLN A 181 -2.90 -10.06 2.67
C GLN A 181 -2.20 -11.00 3.67
N ASP A 182 -2.76 -11.20 4.88
CA ASP A 182 -2.16 -12.08 5.91
C ASP A 182 -1.80 -13.48 5.41
N ASP A 183 -2.65 -14.07 4.56
CA ASP A 183 -2.40 -15.41 4.04
C ASP A 183 -1.22 -15.44 3.05
N GLU A 184 -1.04 -14.37 2.28
CA GLU A 184 0.11 -14.19 1.38
C GLU A 184 1.38 -13.90 2.19
N ALA A 185 1.25 -13.12 3.26
CA ALA A 185 2.33 -12.79 4.17
C ALA A 185 2.81 -14.02 4.95
N LEU A 186 1.90 -14.89 5.41
CA LEU A 186 2.22 -16.16 6.04
C LEU A 186 2.96 -17.12 5.10
N LEU A 187 2.57 -17.15 3.83
CA LEU A 187 3.26 -17.93 2.81
C LEU A 187 4.69 -17.40 2.58
N LEU A 188 4.86 -16.08 2.45
CA LEU A 188 6.17 -15.45 2.29
C LEU A 188 7.05 -15.64 3.54
N TYR A 189 6.46 -15.56 4.73
CA TYR A 189 7.11 -15.92 5.99
C TYR A 189 7.63 -17.36 5.92
N ALA A 190 6.79 -18.31 5.55
CA ALA A 190 7.18 -19.71 5.43
C ALA A 190 8.30 -19.91 4.40
N LEU A 191 8.25 -19.21 3.26
CA LEU A 191 9.30 -19.22 2.24
C LEU A 191 10.64 -18.77 2.82
N VAL A 192 10.68 -17.63 3.52
CA VAL A 192 11.89 -17.12 4.18
C VAL A 192 12.46 -18.16 5.14
N ARG A 193 11.61 -18.80 5.94
CA ARG A 193 12.04 -19.84 6.90
C ARG A 193 12.55 -21.11 6.21
N VAL A 194 11.87 -21.58 5.18
CA VAL A 194 12.22 -22.82 4.45
C VAL A 194 13.53 -22.64 3.69
N MET A 195 13.71 -21.50 3.03
CA MET A 195 14.90 -21.21 2.24
C MET A 195 16.06 -20.65 3.07
N ARG A 196 15.83 -20.35 4.35
CA ARG A 196 16.80 -19.68 5.24
C ARG A 196 17.32 -18.39 4.61
N VAL A 197 16.40 -17.61 4.04
CA VAL A 197 16.68 -16.28 3.50
C VAL A 197 17.25 -15.42 4.63
N ARG A 198 18.31 -14.67 4.34
CA ARG A 198 18.90 -13.70 5.27
C ARG A 198 18.80 -12.30 4.72
N ARG A 199 18.77 -12.14 3.40
CA ARG A 199 18.76 -10.84 2.74
C ARG A 199 17.55 -10.70 1.83
N VAL A 200 16.65 -9.80 2.20
CA VAL A 200 15.45 -9.45 1.44
C VAL A 200 15.62 -8.08 0.83
N LEU A 201 15.36 -7.95 -0.47
CA LEU A 201 15.12 -6.67 -1.13
C LEU A 201 13.63 -6.52 -1.36
N GLU A 202 13.04 -5.43 -0.89
CA GLU A 202 11.65 -5.07 -1.12
C GLU A 202 11.59 -3.79 -1.96
N VAL A 203 10.69 -3.75 -2.94
CA VAL A 203 10.35 -2.53 -3.68
C VAL A 203 8.85 -2.29 -3.57
N GLY A 204 8.47 -1.17 -2.98
CA GLY A 204 7.10 -0.89 -2.54
C GLY A 204 6.92 -1.27 -1.07
N GLY A 205 7.05 -0.30 -0.18
CA GLY A 205 7.03 -0.51 1.27
C GLY A 205 5.75 -0.03 1.96
N LEU A 206 5.06 0.96 1.39
CA LEU A 206 3.84 1.57 1.97
C LEU A 206 4.00 1.88 3.48
N ASP A 207 3.21 1.24 4.34
CA ASP A 207 3.22 1.41 5.80
C ASP A 207 4.18 0.42 6.51
N GLY A 208 4.89 -0.40 5.74
CA GLY A 208 5.85 -1.40 6.21
C GLY A 208 5.22 -2.75 6.58
N TYR A 209 3.99 -3.06 6.14
CA TYR A 209 3.34 -4.33 6.49
C TYR A 209 4.16 -5.57 6.05
N SER A 210 4.56 -5.63 4.79
CA SER A 210 5.39 -6.71 4.23
C SER A 210 6.79 -6.75 4.88
N ALA A 211 7.44 -5.60 5.03
CA ALA A 211 8.72 -5.49 5.74
C ALA A 211 8.66 -6.06 7.17
N ARG A 212 7.58 -5.79 7.91
CA ARG A 212 7.36 -6.36 9.26
C ARG A 212 7.33 -7.87 9.22
N ASN A 213 6.60 -8.45 8.26
CA ASN A 213 6.51 -9.90 8.08
C ASN A 213 7.87 -10.53 7.76
N PHE A 214 8.64 -9.91 6.86
CA PHE A 214 10.00 -10.37 6.53
C PHE A 214 10.92 -10.30 7.75
N LEU A 215 10.95 -9.18 8.48
CA LEU A 215 11.77 -9.02 9.68
C LEU A 215 11.44 -10.08 10.74
N THR A 216 10.15 -10.36 10.97
CA THR A 216 9.74 -11.41 11.91
C THR A 216 10.16 -12.79 11.42
N ALA A 217 10.13 -13.05 10.11
CA ALA A 217 10.59 -14.31 9.54
C ALA A 217 12.11 -14.51 9.72
N LEU A 218 12.90 -13.45 9.55
CA LEU A 218 14.35 -13.45 9.75
C LEU A 218 14.73 -13.66 11.23
N GLY A 219 13.93 -13.13 12.17
CA GLY A 219 14.21 -13.23 13.61
C GLY A 219 15.47 -12.47 14.03
N ASP A 220 16.10 -12.89 15.13
CA ASP A 220 17.28 -12.22 15.73
C ASP A 220 18.62 -12.58 15.05
N GLU A 221 18.60 -13.04 13.79
CA GLU A 221 19.83 -13.37 13.07
C GLU A 221 20.65 -12.10 12.78
N THR A 222 21.83 -11.98 13.41
CA THR A 222 22.66 -10.76 13.40
C THR A 222 23.17 -10.33 12.03
N ALA A 223 23.14 -11.23 11.04
CA ALA A 223 23.58 -10.96 9.66
C ALA A 223 22.41 -10.85 8.66
N ALA A 224 21.16 -10.92 9.13
CA ALA A 224 19.99 -10.84 8.26
C ALA A 224 19.46 -9.41 8.17
N GLU A 225 19.04 -8.98 6.98
CA GLU A 225 18.49 -7.64 6.75
C GLU A 225 17.34 -7.63 5.73
N VAL A 226 16.48 -6.62 5.89
CA VAL A 226 15.49 -6.22 4.89
C VAL A 226 15.89 -4.85 4.37
N VAL A 227 16.03 -4.72 3.06
CA VAL A 227 16.27 -3.46 2.37
C VAL A 227 15.00 -3.09 1.60
N THR A 228 14.33 -2.01 2.00
CA THR A 228 13.12 -1.52 1.34
C THR A 228 13.41 -0.28 0.51
N ILE A 229 13.00 -0.29 -0.75
CA ILE A 229 13.04 0.84 -1.67
C ILE A 229 11.62 1.31 -1.93
N ASP A 230 11.34 2.58 -1.74
CA ASP A 230 10.04 3.17 -2.07
C ASP A 230 10.23 4.59 -2.61
N LEU A 231 9.37 5.01 -3.54
CA LEU A 231 9.38 6.37 -4.06
C LEU A 231 9.14 7.39 -2.94
N ASN A 232 8.34 7.01 -1.95
CA ASN A 232 7.98 7.82 -0.78
C ASN A 232 8.75 7.36 0.47
N PRO A 233 8.88 8.21 1.50
CA PRO A 233 9.40 7.79 2.78
C PRO A 233 8.54 6.69 3.42
N VAL A 234 9.17 5.59 3.86
CA VAL A 234 8.52 4.48 4.58
C VAL A 234 9.16 4.29 5.97
N PRO A 235 8.43 3.73 6.95
CA PRO A 235 8.95 3.61 8.31
C PRO A 235 10.06 2.57 8.42
N ARG A 236 11.15 2.94 9.11
CA ARG A 236 12.17 1.98 9.55
C ARG A 236 11.65 1.23 10.78
N LEU A 237 11.49 -0.09 10.65
CA LEU A 237 10.84 -0.93 11.66
C LEU A 237 11.80 -1.59 12.66
N ALA A 238 13.07 -1.77 12.29
CA ALA A 238 14.06 -2.46 13.09
C ALA A 238 15.50 -2.00 12.75
N PRO A 239 16.51 -2.30 13.59
CA PRO A 239 17.91 -1.99 13.29
C PRO A 239 18.40 -2.62 11.98
N ASN A 240 17.97 -3.84 11.67
CA ASN A 240 18.27 -4.57 10.44
C ASN A 240 17.29 -4.30 9.29
N HIS A 241 16.44 -3.26 9.42
CA HIS A 241 15.65 -2.73 8.33
C HIS A 241 16.34 -1.47 7.79
N ARG A 242 16.78 -1.51 6.53
CA ARG A 242 17.33 -0.35 5.81
C ARG A 242 16.31 0.15 4.80
N VAL A 243 16.11 1.46 4.76
CA VAL A 243 15.13 2.11 3.87
C VAL A 243 15.86 3.06 2.93
N LEU A 244 15.56 2.97 1.64
CA LEU A 244 16.03 3.88 0.60
C LEU A 244 14.83 4.55 -0.06
N THR A 245 14.69 5.86 0.13
CA THR A 245 13.64 6.64 -0.51
C THR A 245 14.09 7.15 -1.88
N GLY A 246 13.33 6.83 -2.91
CA GLY A 246 13.53 7.31 -4.27
C GLY A 246 13.10 6.30 -5.33
N ASP A 247 13.22 6.72 -6.58
CA ASP A 247 12.95 5.89 -7.75
C ASP A 247 13.92 4.69 -7.79
N CYS A 248 13.37 3.47 -7.76
CA CYS A 248 14.15 2.24 -7.80
C CYS A 248 14.99 2.12 -9.09
N ALA A 249 14.60 2.78 -10.19
CA ALA A 249 15.39 2.89 -11.42
C ALA A 249 16.70 3.67 -11.22
N ARG A 250 16.89 4.38 -10.11
CA ARG A 250 18.08 5.19 -9.84
C ARG A 250 19.00 4.58 -8.78
N ILE A 251 18.52 3.58 -8.04
CA ILE A 251 19.31 2.90 -7.00
C ILE A 251 20.47 2.14 -7.63
N GLN A 252 21.68 2.46 -7.19
CA GLN A 252 22.91 1.81 -7.62
C GLN A 252 23.27 0.63 -6.70
N PRO A 253 23.86 -0.46 -7.22
CA PRO A 253 24.27 -1.63 -6.44
C PRO A 253 25.11 -1.30 -5.20
N GLU A 254 25.98 -0.30 -5.26
CA GLU A 254 26.88 0.10 -4.17
C GLU A 254 26.10 0.63 -2.96
N GLN A 255 24.91 1.21 -3.20
CA GLN A 255 24.01 1.66 -2.12
C GLN A 255 23.37 0.48 -1.38
N LEU A 256 23.25 -0.67 -2.06
CA LEU A 256 22.62 -1.85 -1.49
C LEU A 256 23.62 -2.66 -0.68
N GLY A 257 24.90 -2.68 -1.03
CA GLY A 257 25.93 -3.48 -0.36
C GLY A 257 26.32 -4.69 -1.21
N GLY A 258 27.37 -5.42 -0.79
CA GLY A 258 28.05 -6.41 -1.65
C GLY A 258 27.47 -7.82 -1.64
N ASP A 259 26.61 -8.18 -0.68
CA ASP A 259 26.08 -9.53 -0.58
C ASP A 259 24.84 -9.73 -1.48
N PRO A 260 24.69 -10.88 -2.17
CA PRO A 260 23.50 -11.13 -2.97
C PRO A 260 22.21 -11.21 -2.16
N PHE A 261 21.09 -10.84 -2.78
CA PHE A 261 19.75 -11.01 -2.21
C PHE A 261 19.25 -12.44 -2.45
N GLU A 262 18.72 -13.08 -1.41
CA GLU A 262 18.12 -14.41 -1.54
C GLU A 262 16.62 -14.32 -1.88
N LEU A 263 15.97 -13.20 -1.51
CA LEU A 263 14.61 -12.87 -1.88
C LEU A 263 14.54 -11.42 -2.39
N VAL A 264 13.90 -11.23 -3.54
CA VAL A 264 13.49 -9.92 -4.06
C VAL A 264 11.97 -9.91 -4.13
N PHE A 265 11.33 -8.94 -3.48
CA PHE A 265 9.89 -8.77 -3.42
C PHE A 265 9.49 -7.48 -4.15
N PHE A 266 8.62 -7.62 -5.15
CA PHE A 266 8.12 -6.54 -5.99
C PHE A 266 6.63 -6.31 -5.73
N ASP A 267 6.32 -5.14 -5.19
CA ASP A 267 4.98 -4.63 -4.89
C ASP A 267 4.90 -3.11 -5.16
N ALA A 268 5.43 -2.71 -6.32
CA ALA A 268 5.45 -1.33 -6.76
C ALA A 268 4.98 -1.28 -8.22
N HIS A 269 3.83 -0.67 -8.49
CA HIS A 269 3.09 -0.72 -9.77
C HIS A 269 3.78 -0.02 -10.97
N VAL A 270 5.06 -0.29 -11.20
CA VAL A 270 5.94 0.30 -12.21
C VAL A 270 6.83 -0.77 -12.86
N VAL A 271 6.70 -0.98 -14.17
CA VAL A 271 7.43 -2.09 -14.84
C VAL A 271 8.89 -1.74 -15.10
N LEU A 272 9.15 -0.68 -15.88
CA LEU A 272 10.49 -0.36 -16.36
C LEU A 272 11.50 -0.07 -15.23
N PRO A 273 11.13 0.67 -14.16
CA PRO A 273 12.03 0.88 -13.02
C PRO A 273 12.47 -0.42 -12.33
N GLN A 274 11.54 -1.35 -12.11
CA GLN A 274 11.84 -2.64 -11.48
C GLN A 274 12.74 -3.52 -12.35
N ILE A 275 12.52 -3.52 -13.68
CA ILE A 275 13.42 -4.19 -14.64
C ILE A 275 14.83 -3.58 -14.58
N ALA A 276 14.93 -2.24 -14.63
CA ALA A 276 16.23 -1.56 -14.62
C ALA A 276 17.00 -1.79 -13.31
N LEU A 277 16.30 -1.90 -12.18
CA LEU A 277 16.91 -2.34 -10.92
C LEU A 277 17.41 -3.78 -11.04
N LEU A 278 16.56 -4.72 -11.46
CA LEU A 278 16.92 -6.13 -11.56
C LEU A 278 18.12 -6.38 -12.48
N ASP A 279 18.18 -5.70 -13.64
CA ASP A 279 19.28 -5.78 -14.59
C ASP A 279 20.61 -5.33 -13.96
N ARG A 280 20.58 -4.27 -13.14
CA ARG A 280 21.77 -3.81 -12.40
C ARG A 280 22.17 -4.75 -11.27
N LEU A 281 21.20 -5.33 -10.55
CA LEU A 281 21.49 -6.33 -9.52
C LEU A 281 22.14 -7.56 -10.13
N GLU A 282 21.65 -8.01 -11.28
CA GLU A 282 22.24 -9.12 -12.04
C GLU A 282 23.67 -8.80 -12.50
N ALA A 283 23.87 -7.63 -13.13
CA ALA A 283 25.19 -7.20 -13.60
C ALA A 283 26.21 -7.05 -12.45
N ALA A 284 25.76 -6.65 -11.26
CA ALA A 284 26.60 -6.54 -10.07
C ALA A 284 26.79 -7.86 -9.31
N GLY A 285 26.22 -8.97 -9.78
CA GLY A 285 26.30 -10.26 -9.08
C GLY A 285 25.51 -10.32 -7.78
N LEU A 286 24.56 -9.41 -7.57
CA LEU A 286 23.69 -9.37 -6.38
C LEU A 286 22.47 -10.28 -6.49
N LEU A 287 22.31 -10.99 -7.61
CA LEU A 287 21.33 -12.07 -7.78
C LEU A 287 22.07 -13.39 -7.99
N ARG A 288 21.68 -14.42 -7.24
CA ARG A 288 22.17 -15.78 -7.39
C ARG A 288 21.21 -16.60 -8.25
N PRO A 289 21.64 -17.74 -8.80
CA PRO A 289 20.74 -18.67 -9.48
C PRO A 289 19.58 -19.18 -8.60
N ASP A 290 19.77 -19.21 -7.28
CA ASP A 290 18.77 -19.61 -6.29
C ASP A 290 18.00 -18.41 -5.67
N THR A 291 18.25 -17.17 -6.11
CA THR A 291 17.43 -16.02 -5.71
C THR A 291 15.98 -16.21 -6.16
N VAL A 292 15.04 -15.99 -5.25
CA VAL A 292 13.62 -15.95 -5.57
C VAL A 292 13.18 -14.51 -5.81
N VAL A 293 12.43 -14.29 -6.89
CA VAL A 293 11.68 -13.06 -7.13
C VAL A 293 10.22 -13.34 -6.84
N ALA A 294 9.64 -12.63 -5.88
CA ALA A 294 8.22 -12.70 -5.54
C ALA A 294 7.52 -11.43 -6.05
N LEU A 295 6.43 -11.60 -6.79
CA LEU A 295 5.64 -10.50 -7.35
C LEU A 295 4.21 -10.57 -6.81
N HIS A 296 3.73 -9.47 -6.24
CA HIS A 296 2.36 -9.32 -5.74
C HIS A 296 1.40 -8.84 -6.84
N ASP A 297 0.09 -8.72 -6.56
CA ASP A 297 -0.92 -8.24 -7.51
C ASP A 297 -0.99 -8.97 -8.86
N THR A 298 -0.56 -10.23 -8.90
CA THR A 298 -0.40 -10.97 -10.16
C THR A 298 -1.64 -11.74 -10.61
N ASN A 299 -2.71 -11.83 -9.82
CA ASN A 299 -3.95 -12.55 -10.16
C ASN A 299 -4.99 -11.63 -10.85
N LEU A 300 -6.10 -12.22 -11.32
CA LEU A 300 -7.28 -11.50 -11.78
C LEU A 300 -8.29 -11.39 -10.63
N HIS A 301 -9.06 -10.31 -10.62
CA HIS A 301 -10.21 -10.16 -9.76
C HIS A 301 -11.49 -10.65 -10.47
N PRO A 302 -12.48 -11.18 -9.74
CA PRO A 302 -13.73 -11.66 -10.33
C PRO A 302 -14.62 -10.53 -10.87
N ARG A 303 -14.32 -9.29 -10.49
CA ARG A 303 -15.05 -8.08 -10.89
C ARG A 303 -14.09 -6.91 -10.98
N LYS A 304 -14.48 -5.86 -11.69
CA LYS A 304 -13.72 -4.62 -11.76
C LYS A 304 -13.70 -3.94 -10.38
N THR A 305 -12.56 -3.97 -9.69
CA THR A 305 -12.39 -3.33 -8.37
C THR A 305 -11.78 -1.93 -8.45
N VAL A 306 -11.07 -1.62 -9.53
CA VAL A 306 -10.42 -0.32 -9.74
C VAL A 306 -10.79 0.26 -11.10
N ALA A 307 -10.78 1.59 -11.22
CA ALA A 307 -11.25 2.29 -12.42
C ALA A 307 -10.39 1.99 -13.66
N ALA A 308 -9.07 1.90 -13.48
CA ALA A 308 -8.11 1.54 -14.54
C ALA A 308 -8.18 0.06 -14.94
N GLY A 309 -8.86 -0.76 -14.14
CA GLY A 309 -8.94 -2.20 -14.38
C GLY A 309 -9.68 -2.54 -15.66
N TYR A 310 -9.20 -3.57 -16.35
CA TYR A 310 -9.73 -4.01 -17.64
C TYR A 310 -9.95 -5.52 -17.64
N PRO A 311 -10.94 -6.01 -18.41
CA PRO A 311 -11.26 -7.42 -18.45
C PRO A 311 -10.24 -8.18 -19.30
N ILE A 312 -9.97 -9.43 -18.92
CA ILE A 312 -9.30 -10.41 -19.77
C ILE A 312 -10.37 -11.39 -20.24
N THR A 313 -10.36 -11.66 -21.54
CA THR A 313 -11.28 -12.61 -22.16
C THR A 313 -10.51 -13.66 -22.93
N GLU A 314 -10.82 -14.93 -22.71
CA GLU A 314 -10.27 -16.07 -23.45
C GLU A 314 -11.43 -16.82 -24.12
N ASN A 315 -11.29 -17.13 -25.42
CA ASN A 315 -12.32 -17.81 -26.21
C ASN A 315 -13.74 -17.17 -26.12
N GLY A 316 -13.79 -15.84 -25.94
CA GLY A 316 -15.05 -15.09 -25.80
C GLY A 316 -15.69 -15.15 -24.40
N GLN A 317 -15.05 -15.79 -23.43
CA GLN A 317 -15.50 -15.85 -22.03
C GLN A 317 -14.65 -14.91 -21.16
N LEU A 318 -15.28 -14.27 -20.17
CA LEU A 318 -14.58 -13.41 -19.20
C LEU A 318 -13.78 -14.28 -18.24
N GLU A 319 -12.45 -14.17 -18.29
CA GLU A 319 -11.53 -14.84 -17.37
C GLU A 319 -11.30 -14.05 -16.09
N GLY A 320 -11.58 -12.74 -16.08
CA GLY A 320 -11.45 -11.90 -14.90
C GLY A 320 -11.06 -10.46 -15.24
N TRP A 321 -10.72 -9.70 -14.20
CA TRP A 321 -10.35 -8.30 -14.30
C TRP A 321 -8.93 -8.08 -13.77
N VAL A 322 -8.08 -7.48 -14.59
CA VAL A 322 -6.79 -6.98 -14.13
C VAL A 322 -7.05 -5.73 -13.30
N HIS A 323 -6.58 -5.68 -12.04
CA HIS A 323 -6.62 -4.48 -11.21
C HIS A 323 -5.30 -3.71 -11.26
N GLN A 324 -4.18 -4.42 -11.34
CA GLN A 324 -2.86 -3.86 -11.59
C GLN A 324 -2.14 -4.74 -12.60
N ASP A 325 -1.49 -4.14 -13.58
CA ASP A 325 -0.88 -4.89 -14.69
C ASP A 325 0.64 -4.94 -14.65
N ALA A 326 1.27 -4.16 -13.77
CA ALA A 326 2.72 -4.00 -13.74
C ALA A 326 3.44 -5.29 -13.35
N GLU A 327 3.05 -5.91 -12.24
CA GLU A 327 3.68 -7.12 -11.70
C GLU A 327 3.40 -8.32 -12.61
N ARG A 328 2.23 -8.39 -13.25
CA ARG A 328 1.93 -9.41 -14.27
C ARG A 328 2.80 -9.22 -15.53
N LYS A 329 3.04 -7.98 -15.96
CA LYS A 329 3.99 -7.69 -17.06
C LYS A 329 5.41 -8.07 -16.67
N MET A 330 5.81 -7.84 -15.42
CA MET A 330 7.09 -8.30 -14.89
C MET A 330 7.23 -9.83 -14.97
N VAL A 331 6.19 -10.58 -14.61
CA VAL A 331 6.16 -12.05 -14.78
C VAL A 331 6.43 -12.45 -16.23
N ASN A 332 5.78 -11.80 -17.20
CA ASN A 332 6.00 -12.09 -18.62
C ASN A 332 7.46 -11.83 -19.04
N VAL A 333 8.03 -10.70 -18.62
CA VAL A 333 9.43 -10.36 -18.91
C VAL A 333 10.39 -11.38 -18.30
N LEU A 334 10.23 -11.72 -17.03
CA LEU A 334 11.09 -12.71 -16.36
C LEU A 334 10.96 -14.09 -16.99
N HIS A 335 9.74 -14.50 -17.34
CA HIS A 335 9.50 -15.77 -18.02
C HIS A 335 10.26 -15.84 -19.36
N SER A 336 10.19 -14.78 -20.18
CA SER A 336 10.96 -14.69 -21.43
C SER A 336 12.48 -14.71 -21.24
N ARG A 337 12.97 -14.41 -20.03
CA ARG A 337 14.38 -14.44 -19.64
C ARG A 337 14.78 -15.76 -18.97
N GLY A 338 13.95 -16.80 -19.06
CA GLY A 338 14.25 -18.13 -18.55
C GLY A 338 14.00 -18.33 -17.05
N TRP A 339 13.23 -17.45 -16.42
CA TRP A 339 12.74 -17.67 -15.06
C TRP A 339 11.50 -18.57 -15.09
N ASN A 340 11.42 -19.52 -14.16
CA ASN A 340 10.23 -20.36 -13.98
C ASN A 340 9.28 -19.70 -13.00
N SER A 341 7.98 -19.73 -13.29
CA SER A 341 6.93 -19.19 -12.43
C SER A 341 6.17 -20.29 -11.69
N LEU A 342 5.92 -20.07 -10.40
CA LEU A 342 4.85 -20.69 -9.64
C LEU A 342 3.84 -19.59 -9.28
N SER A 343 2.73 -19.54 -10.01
CA SER A 343 1.63 -18.60 -9.75
C SER A 343 0.64 -19.18 -8.75
N LEU A 344 0.46 -18.50 -7.64
CA LEU A 344 -0.45 -18.88 -6.54
C LEU A 344 -1.74 -18.07 -6.66
N HIS A 345 -2.35 -18.18 -7.84
CA HIS A 345 -3.57 -17.49 -8.20
C HIS A 345 -4.77 -18.28 -7.71
N MET A 346 -5.70 -17.60 -7.03
CA MET A 346 -6.99 -18.21 -6.71
C MET A 346 -7.80 -18.35 -8.00
N PRO A 347 -8.16 -19.57 -8.44
CA PRO A 347 -9.08 -19.73 -9.56
C PRO A 347 -10.40 -19.03 -9.24
N LEU A 348 -10.91 -18.19 -10.14
CA LEU A 348 -12.10 -17.37 -9.85
C LEU A 348 -13.33 -18.19 -9.50
N ALA A 349 -13.48 -19.38 -10.08
CA ALA A 349 -14.56 -20.31 -9.77
C ALA A 349 -14.56 -20.80 -8.30
N ARG A 350 -13.47 -20.61 -7.56
CA ARG A 350 -13.37 -20.92 -6.12
C ARG A 350 -13.69 -19.73 -5.21
N GLY A 351 -13.93 -18.55 -5.77
CA GLY A 351 -14.31 -17.36 -5.02
C GLY A 351 -15.82 -17.19 -4.86
N ASP A 352 -16.25 -16.53 -3.80
CA ASP A 352 -17.61 -16.00 -3.65
C ASP A 352 -17.60 -14.66 -2.89
N ALA A 353 -18.73 -13.98 -2.81
CA ALA A 353 -18.84 -12.63 -2.24
C ALA A 353 -18.48 -12.52 -0.74
N ARG A 354 -18.37 -13.65 -0.02
CA ARG A 354 -18.00 -13.71 1.41
C ARG A 354 -16.50 -13.86 1.63
N LEU A 355 -15.74 -14.22 0.59
CA LEU A 355 -14.29 -14.40 0.66
C LEU A 355 -13.57 -13.13 0.19
N PRO A 356 -12.38 -12.82 0.75
CA PRO A 356 -11.53 -11.78 0.20
C PRO A 356 -11.24 -12.03 -1.28
N VAL A 357 -11.18 -10.93 -2.04
CA VAL A 357 -10.57 -10.98 -3.36
C VAL A 357 -9.07 -11.17 -3.16
N ARG A 358 -8.47 -12.11 -3.91
CA ARG A 358 -7.05 -12.44 -3.82
C ARG A 358 -6.27 -11.75 -4.93
N HIS A 359 -5.41 -10.81 -4.53
CA HIS A 359 -4.50 -10.06 -5.39
C HIS A 359 -3.48 -10.96 -6.06
N GLY A 360 -3.00 -11.96 -5.33
CA GLY A 360 -2.26 -13.10 -5.85
C GLY A 360 -0.77 -12.88 -5.99
N LEU A 361 -0.04 -13.95 -5.72
CA LEU A 361 1.41 -13.96 -5.66
C LEU A 361 1.97 -14.85 -6.79
N THR A 362 3.03 -14.40 -7.44
CA THR A 362 3.83 -15.24 -8.34
C THR A 362 5.26 -15.29 -7.84
N LEU A 363 5.74 -16.50 -7.59
CA LEU A 363 7.13 -16.76 -7.22
C LEU A 363 7.91 -17.17 -8.46
N MET A 364 9.09 -16.61 -8.65
CA MET A 364 9.94 -16.89 -9.79
C MET A 364 11.36 -17.22 -9.36
N GLN A 365 11.93 -18.27 -9.95
CA GLN A 365 13.31 -18.68 -9.73
C GLN A 365 13.89 -19.27 -11.02
N ARG A 366 15.21 -19.19 -11.20
CA ARG A 366 15.87 -19.82 -12.35
C ARG A 366 15.91 -21.33 -12.20
N PHE A 367 15.69 -22.05 -13.30
CA PHE A 367 15.93 -23.48 -13.31
C PHE A 367 17.41 -23.76 -13.11
N ARG A 368 17.74 -24.63 -12.16
CA ARG A 368 19.07 -25.22 -12.07
C ARG A 368 18.98 -26.70 -12.44
N PRO A 369 19.46 -27.11 -13.62
CA PRO A 369 19.50 -28.53 -13.96
C PRO A 369 20.41 -29.26 -12.96
N LEU A 370 20.05 -30.50 -12.63
CA LEU A 370 20.95 -31.40 -11.92
C LEU A 370 22.19 -31.59 -12.79
N ALA A 371 23.37 -31.27 -12.27
CA ALA A 371 24.62 -31.59 -12.93
C ALA A 371 24.77 -33.12 -12.92
N THR A 372 24.71 -33.74 -14.10
CA THR A 372 24.90 -35.18 -14.30
C THR A 372 26.35 -35.53 -14.47
#